data_AF-A0A3D0I236-F1
#
_entry.id   AF-A0A3D0I236-F1
#
_cell.length_a   1.000
_cell.length_b   1.000
_cell.length_c   1.000
_cell.angle_alpha   90.00
_cell.angle_beta   90.00
_cell.angle_gamma   90.00
#
_symmetry.space_group_name_H-M   'P 1'
#
loop_
_entity.id
_entity.type
_entity.pdbx_description
1 polymer ?
#
loop_
_entity_poly.entity_id
_entity_poly.type
_entity_poly.pdbx_seq_one_letter_code
_entity_poly.pdbx_strand_id
1 'polypeptide(L)'
;MSEDLSADQRAVLAAVCEALLPEIRRDPDPGGLFAAPARAAHTADRAARLIASLKDPQDRSRLGMLLTGLGSAAANLLLTGRFKSLQAMDQSAREAVLRDYATSSIPLRRAGFQALKRLAHVAFYCWPLEDGGHPAWRAAGYPGPLPQPAAPVPPLRTLAVDRDATLDCDVVVLGSGAGGGVAAGLLAQAGRSVVVLEKGANPGSADMTQVEGDMLGALYLDGGLLMTQSGSMPILAGSCLGGGTVINYTTSLPTPAATRDEWARLSGLPFFAGPRFEESLSRVTRRLDVNTRWSTPGARDAILERGCRSLGWHVDVIPRNVTGCKEGLECGYCTYGCRHGAKNSTARTYLADAAAAGARLVPHCEVERILIEHGRVTGALATVRSPGGAPRILTVHAPIVVAACGAINTPALLRRSGLDNPVIGRGLRLHPASAIAGIFSERVEPWTGGLQTRYSEQ
;
A
#
# COMPACT_ATOMS: atom_id res chain seq x y z
N MET A 1 18.21 0.81 -20.99
CA MET A 1 19.37 0.00 -20.53
C MET A 1 18.81 -1.10 -19.63
N SER A 2 19.16 -2.35 -19.90
CA SER A 2 18.52 -3.55 -19.33
C SER A 2 18.63 -3.64 -17.80
N GLU A 3 17.56 -3.24 -17.11
CA GLU A 3 17.37 -3.27 -15.64
C GLU A 3 16.74 -4.59 -15.14
N ASP A 4 17.00 -5.68 -15.86
CA ASP A 4 16.47 -7.00 -15.54
C ASP A 4 17.54 -7.89 -14.92
N LEU A 5 17.15 -8.77 -14.00
CA LEU A 5 18.07 -9.73 -13.39
C LEU A 5 18.70 -10.63 -14.45
N SER A 6 20.02 -10.84 -14.35
CA SER A 6 20.76 -11.77 -15.21
C SER A 6 20.28 -13.22 -15.03
N ALA A 7 20.59 -14.10 -15.97
CA ALA A 7 20.26 -15.53 -15.86
C ALA A 7 20.82 -16.16 -14.58
N ASP A 8 22.07 -15.83 -14.22
CA ASP A 8 22.70 -16.29 -12.98
C ASP A 8 21.99 -15.75 -11.74
N GLN A 9 21.63 -14.48 -11.72
CA GLN A 9 20.88 -13.89 -10.60
C GLN A 9 19.51 -14.53 -10.45
N ARG A 10 18.82 -14.87 -11.54
CA ARG A 10 17.55 -15.61 -11.52
C ARG A 10 17.72 -17.04 -10.98
N ALA A 11 18.79 -17.74 -11.36
CA ALA A 11 19.11 -19.06 -10.83
C ALA A 11 19.39 -19.02 -9.32
N VAL A 12 20.14 -18.01 -8.85
CA VAL A 12 20.35 -17.78 -7.40
C VAL A 12 19.03 -17.47 -6.70
N LEU A 13 18.19 -16.61 -7.27
CA LEU A 13 16.88 -16.27 -6.69
C LEU A 13 15.98 -17.50 -6.58
N ALA A 14 16.00 -18.40 -7.57
CA ALA A 14 15.30 -19.68 -7.49
C ALA A 14 15.82 -20.55 -6.34
N ALA A 15 17.15 -20.67 -6.18
CA ALA A 15 17.75 -21.38 -5.06
C ALA A 15 17.38 -20.77 -3.70
N VAL A 16 17.28 -19.45 -3.60
CA VAL A 16 16.79 -18.74 -2.40
C VAL A 16 15.32 -19.08 -2.13
N CYS A 17 14.46 -19.06 -3.14
CA CYS A 17 13.03 -19.36 -2.97
C CYS A 17 12.82 -20.81 -2.51
N GLU A 18 13.51 -21.78 -3.10
CA GLU A 18 13.48 -23.19 -2.67
C GLU A 18 14.04 -23.36 -1.25
N ALA A 19 15.07 -22.59 -0.87
CA ALA A 19 15.62 -22.64 0.48
C ALA A 19 14.64 -22.11 1.54
N LEU A 20 13.83 -21.11 1.20
CA LEU A 20 12.86 -20.48 2.10
C LEU A 20 11.51 -21.20 2.14
N LEU A 21 11.12 -21.83 1.04
CA LEU A 21 9.84 -22.49 0.83
C LEU A 21 10.08 -23.89 0.23
N PRO A 22 10.76 -24.78 0.97
CA PRO A 22 11.12 -26.10 0.47
C PRO A 22 9.92 -27.04 0.38
N GLU A 23 10.06 -28.04 -0.47
CA GLU A 23 9.23 -29.24 -0.42
C GLU A 23 9.55 -30.03 0.85
N ILE A 24 8.53 -30.29 1.67
CA ILE A 24 8.63 -31.07 2.90
C ILE A 24 7.77 -32.33 2.72
N ARG A 25 8.40 -33.50 2.79
CA ARG A 25 7.66 -34.77 2.77
C ARG A 25 6.89 -34.93 4.08
N ARG A 26 5.56 -34.95 3.99
CA ARG A 26 4.66 -35.17 5.12
C ARG A 26 3.50 -36.06 4.69
N ASP A 27 3.13 -37.00 5.54
CA ASP A 27 1.96 -37.88 5.35
C ASP A 27 1.16 -37.95 6.66
N PRO A 28 -0.14 -37.55 6.68
CA PRO A 28 -0.88 -36.98 5.56
C PRO A 28 -0.52 -35.50 5.28
N ASP A 29 -0.58 -35.10 4.00
CA ASP A 29 -0.50 -33.70 3.53
C ASP A 29 -1.84 -33.27 2.89
N PRO A 30 -2.89 -33.06 3.69
CA PRO A 30 -4.19 -32.66 3.17
C PRO A 30 -4.08 -31.29 2.50
N GLY A 31 -4.37 -31.24 1.20
CA GLY A 31 -4.29 -30.02 0.38
C GLY A 31 -2.94 -29.78 -0.31
N GLY A 32 -1.93 -30.64 -0.07
CA GLY A 32 -0.64 -30.62 -0.75
C GLY A 32 0.24 -29.42 -0.38
N LEU A 33 0.09 -28.85 0.82
CA LEU A 33 0.82 -27.64 1.23
C LEU A 33 2.32 -27.93 1.34
N PHE A 34 2.67 -29.03 2.02
CA PHE A 34 4.07 -29.36 2.29
C PHE A 34 4.76 -29.91 1.03
N ALA A 35 4.01 -30.59 0.17
CA ALA A 35 4.48 -31.09 -1.11
C ALA A 35 4.53 -30.03 -2.24
N ALA A 36 4.10 -28.78 -2.01
CA ALA A 36 4.12 -27.71 -3.02
C ALA A 36 5.40 -26.86 -2.94
N PRO A 37 6.42 -27.14 -3.77
CA PRO A 37 7.66 -26.38 -3.77
C PRO A 37 7.51 -24.99 -4.41
N ALA A 38 8.42 -24.08 -4.08
CA ALA A 38 8.47 -22.74 -4.66
C ALA A 38 8.49 -22.73 -6.21
N ARG A 39 9.14 -23.72 -6.85
CA ARG A 39 9.18 -23.91 -8.31
C ARG A 39 7.79 -24.11 -8.91
N ALA A 40 6.94 -24.92 -8.28
CA ALA A 40 5.59 -25.20 -8.77
C ALA A 40 4.69 -23.95 -8.70
N ALA A 41 5.03 -23.01 -7.81
CA ALA A 41 4.32 -21.75 -7.66
C ALA A 41 4.89 -20.59 -8.50
N HIS A 42 5.86 -20.86 -9.40
CA HIS A 42 6.57 -19.82 -10.18
C HIS A 42 7.12 -18.68 -9.31
N THR A 43 7.54 -19.01 -8.08
CA THR A 43 7.90 -18.02 -7.05
C THR A 43 9.07 -17.14 -7.48
N ALA A 44 10.10 -17.75 -8.10
CA ALA A 44 11.29 -17.02 -8.55
C ALA A 44 10.97 -16.02 -9.66
N ASP A 45 10.12 -16.40 -10.62
CA ASP A 45 9.72 -15.52 -11.73
C ASP A 45 8.87 -14.35 -11.23
N ARG A 46 7.93 -14.62 -10.31
CA ARG A 46 7.12 -13.60 -9.64
C ARG A 46 8.00 -12.65 -8.83
N ALA A 47 8.94 -13.17 -8.05
CA ALA A 47 9.89 -12.36 -7.29
C ALA A 47 10.78 -11.51 -8.21
N ALA A 48 11.24 -12.04 -9.34
CA ALA A 48 12.00 -11.29 -10.33
C ALA A 48 11.18 -10.13 -10.93
N ARG A 49 9.89 -10.36 -11.25
CA ARG A 49 8.97 -9.29 -11.70
C ARG A 49 8.77 -8.22 -10.63
N LEU A 50 8.64 -8.62 -9.36
CA LEU A 50 8.55 -7.68 -8.25
C LEU A 50 9.82 -6.81 -8.14
N ILE A 51 11.01 -7.41 -8.27
CA ILE A 51 12.28 -6.67 -8.29
C ILE A 51 12.32 -5.69 -9.45
N ALA A 52 11.94 -6.12 -10.66
CA ALA A 52 11.91 -5.26 -11.84
C ALA A 52 10.93 -4.07 -11.70
N SER A 53 9.85 -4.24 -10.92
CA SER A 53 8.84 -3.22 -10.66
C SER A 53 9.27 -2.14 -9.64
N LEU A 54 10.39 -2.33 -8.94
CA LEU A 54 10.88 -1.34 -7.96
C LEU A 54 11.28 -0.05 -8.67
N LYS A 55 10.74 1.08 -8.18
CA LYS A 55 10.98 2.39 -8.80
C LYS A 55 12.40 2.91 -8.62
N ASP A 56 13.03 2.63 -7.47
CA ASP A 56 14.41 3.07 -7.21
C ASP A 56 15.42 2.14 -7.91
N PRO A 57 16.21 2.64 -8.89
CA PRO A 57 17.28 1.88 -9.52
C PRO A 57 18.34 1.39 -8.52
N GLN A 58 18.57 2.12 -7.42
CA GLN A 58 19.52 1.71 -6.39
C GLN A 58 19.06 0.46 -5.65
N ASP A 59 17.77 0.33 -5.37
CA ASP A 59 17.23 -0.86 -4.70
C ASP A 59 17.33 -2.09 -5.59
N ARG A 60 17.05 -1.94 -6.88
CA ARG A 60 17.26 -3.00 -7.89
C ARG A 60 18.72 -3.42 -7.97
N SER A 61 19.63 -2.44 -8.03
CA SER A 61 21.07 -2.68 -8.05
C SER A 61 21.57 -3.39 -6.78
N ARG A 62 21.12 -2.97 -5.59
CA ARG A 62 21.46 -3.61 -4.30
C ARG A 62 21.02 -5.06 -4.25
N LEU A 63 19.79 -5.36 -4.70
CA LEU A 63 19.29 -6.73 -4.77
C LEU A 63 20.06 -7.57 -5.80
N GLY A 64 20.37 -6.99 -6.96
CA GLY A 64 21.23 -7.63 -7.95
C GLY A 64 22.61 -8.00 -7.40
N MET A 65 23.28 -7.06 -6.71
CA MET A 65 24.57 -7.31 -6.07
C MET A 65 24.50 -8.38 -4.98
N LEU A 66 23.42 -8.39 -4.18
CA LEU A 66 23.19 -9.43 -3.18
C LEU A 66 23.07 -10.81 -3.82
N LEU A 67 22.28 -10.94 -4.89
CA LEU A 67 22.13 -12.20 -5.64
C LEU A 67 23.45 -12.62 -6.29
N THR A 68 24.20 -11.70 -6.89
CA THR A 68 25.53 -11.98 -7.43
C THR A 68 26.49 -12.47 -6.35
N GLY A 69 26.48 -11.87 -5.15
CA GLY A 69 27.27 -12.30 -4.01
C GLY A 69 26.93 -13.73 -3.56
N LEU A 70 25.64 -14.04 -3.40
CA LEU A 70 25.18 -15.38 -3.06
C LEU A 70 25.51 -16.42 -4.14
N GLY A 71 25.59 -16.00 -5.41
CA GLY A 71 26.04 -16.83 -6.52
C GLY A 71 27.55 -17.07 -6.58
N SER A 72 28.36 -16.40 -5.76
CA SER A 72 29.82 -16.52 -5.77
C SER A 72 30.32 -17.46 -4.67
N ALA A 73 31.04 -18.54 -5.07
CA ALA A 73 31.66 -19.46 -4.13
C ALA A 73 32.69 -18.78 -3.22
N ALA A 74 33.47 -17.83 -3.77
CA ALA A 74 34.45 -17.08 -3.00
C ALA A 74 33.79 -16.15 -1.97
N ALA A 75 32.71 -15.46 -2.36
CA ALA A 75 31.95 -14.62 -1.43
C ALA A 75 31.31 -15.45 -0.32
N ASN A 76 30.72 -16.61 -0.64
CA ASN A 76 30.14 -17.51 0.35
C ASN A 76 31.19 -18.12 1.28
N LEU A 77 32.41 -18.38 0.81
CA LEU A 77 33.52 -18.81 1.67
C LEU A 77 33.86 -17.71 2.69
N LEU A 78 34.00 -16.46 2.24
CA LEU A 78 34.32 -15.33 3.12
C LEU A 78 33.21 -14.99 4.12
N LEU A 79 31.95 -15.02 3.67
CA LEU A 79 30.82 -14.52 4.46
C LEU A 79 30.13 -15.59 5.32
N THR A 80 30.26 -16.86 4.94
CA THR A 80 29.54 -17.99 5.56
C THR A 80 30.41 -19.24 5.73
N GLY A 81 31.68 -19.21 5.36
CA GLY A 81 32.59 -20.37 5.47
C GLY A 81 32.33 -21.49 4.45
N ARG A 82 31.55 -21.25 3.39
CA ARG A 82 31.13 -22.28 2.42
C ARG A 82 31.60 -21.97 1.00
N PHE A 83 32.56 -22.74 0.47
CA PHE A 83 33.10 -22.56 -0.88
C PHE A 83 32.24 -23.22 -1.96
N LYS A 84 30.98 -22.79 -2.09
CA LYS A 84 30.07 -23.16 -3.19
C LYS A 84 29.18 -21.96 -3.51
N SER A 85 28.71 -21.85 -4.75
CA SER A 85 27.61 -20.93 -5.07
C SER A 85 26.30 -21.45 -4.47
N LEU A 86 25.35 -20.57 -4.14
CA LEU A 86 24.10 -20.99 -3.49
C LEU A 86 23.34 -22.04 -4.33
N GLN A 87 23.33 -21.89 -5.66
CA GLN A 87 22.68 -22.84 -6.57
C GLN A 87 23.36 -24.21 -6.59
N ALA A 88 24.66 -24.30 -6.30
CA ALA A 88 25.41 -25.56 -6.22
C ALA A 88 25.37 -26.21 -4.83
N MET A 89 24.76 -25.56 -3.83
CA MET A 89 24.56 -26.12 -2.49
C MET A 89 23.33 -27.03 -2.44
N ASP A 90 23.35 -28.02 -1.55
CA ASP A 90 22.16 -28.75 -1.15
C ASP A 90 21.24 -27.87 -0.27
N GLN A 91 20.04 -28.38 0.03
CA GLN A 91 19.03 -27.66 0.79
C GLN A 91 19.52 -27.19 2.16
N SER A 92 20.15 -28.08 2.93
CA SER A 92 20.64 -27.80 4.29
C SER A 92 21.70 -26.69 4.29
N ALA A 93 22.63 -26.74 3.33
CA ALA A 93 23.65 -25.71 3.17
C ALA A 93 23.06 -24.35 2.76
N ARG A 94 22.04 -24.32 1.87
CA ARG A 94 21.35 -23.07 1.49
C ARG A 94 20.63 -22.44 2.68
N GLU A 95 19.90 -23.24 3.45
CA GLU A 95 19.22 -22.77 4.67
C GLU A 95 20.20 -22.21 5.70
N ALA A 96 21.36 -22.86 5.87
CA ALA A 96 22.38 -22.39 6.78
C ALA A 96 22.97 -21.04 6.35
N VAL A 97 23.25 -20.84 5.04
CA VAL A 97 23.67 -19.54 4.51
C VAL A 97 22.64 -18.45 4.79
N LEU A 98 21.35 -18.72 4.55
CA LEU A 98 20.29 -17.74 4.80
C LEU A 98 20.12 -17.45 6.29
N ARG A 99 20.26 -18.46 7.16
CA ARG A 99 20.27 -18.30 8.62
C ARG A 99 21.43 -17.42 9.07
N ASP A 100 22.64 -17.64 8.54
CA ASP A 100 23.82 -16.82 8.83
C ASP A 100 23.59 -15.34 8.44
N TYR A 101 22.87 -15.07 7.35
CA TYR A 101 22.47 -13.70 6.98
C TYR A 101 21.42 -13.12 7.93
N ALA A 102 20.42 -13.92 8.34
CA ALA A 102 19.34 -13.49 9.22
C ALA A 102 19.85 -13.05 10.59
N THR A 103 20.84 -13.75 11.15
CA THR A 103 21.42 -13.49 12.48
C THR A 103 22.75 -12.74 12.43
N SER A 104 23.17 -12.27 11.26
CA SER A 104 24.47 -11.61 11.09
C SER A 104 24.57 -10.35 11.96
N SER A 105 25.76 -10.07 12.50
CA SER A 105 26.06 -8.77 13.11
C SER A 105 26.07 -7.62 12.09
N ILE A 106 26.26 -7.92 10.80
CA ILE A 106 26.31 -6.94 9.71
C ILE A 106 24.89 -6.52 9.31
N PRO A 107 24.47 -5.24 9.48
CA PRO A 107 23.12 -4.79 9.18
C PRO A 107 22.67 -5.04 7.74
N LEU A 108 23.57 -4.86 6.78
CA LEU A 108 23.27 -5.06 5.35
C LEU A 108 22.89 -6.51 5.03
N ARG A 109 23.51 -7.49 5.70
CA ARG A 109 23.17 -8.91 5.52
C ARG A 109 21.78 -9.23 6.06
N ARG A 110 21.44 -8.69 7.24
CA ARG A 110 20.09 -8.84 7.81
C ARG A 110 19.04 -8.19 6.92
N ALA A 111 19.29 -6.98 6.44
CA ALA A 111 18.40 -6.28 5.51
C ALA A 111 18.20 -7.06 4.21
N GLY A 112 19.30 -7.58 3.63
CA GLY A 112 19.26 -8.44 2.45
C GLY A 112 18.42 -9.71 2.65
N PHE A 113 18.60 -10.40 3.77
CA PHE A 113 17.77 -11.56 4.13
C PHE A 113 16.29 -11.19 4.24
N GLN A 114 15.95 -10.10 4.95
CA GLN A 114 14.55 -9.67 5.10
C GLN A 114 13.92 -9.32 3.75
N ALA A 115 14.67 -8.67 2.86
CA ALA A 115 14.20 -8.36 1.51
C ALA A 115 13.92 -9.64 0.69
N LEU A 116 14.88 -10.57 0.64
CA LEU A 116 14.72 -11.84 -0.08
C LEU A 116 13.59 -12.70 0.51
N LYS A 117 13.51 -12.79 1.84
CA LYS A 117 12.44 -13.49 2.56
C LYS A 117 11.08 -12.93 2.16
N ARG A 118 10.91 -11.61 2.23
CA ARG A 118 9.64 -10.94 1.92
C ARG A 118 9.25 -11.14 0.46
N LEU A 119 10.19 -10.96 -0.48
CA LEU A 119 9.94 -11.17 -1.90
C LEU A 119 9.49 -12.60 -2.20
N ALA A 120 10.18 -13.62 -1.66
CA ALA A 120 9.83 -15.01 -1.85
C ALA A 120 8.43 -15.34 -1.28
N HIS A 121 8.12 -14.86 -0.07
CA HIS A 121 6.83 -15.14 0.57
C HIS A 121 5.68 -14.44 -0.14
N VAL A 122 5.85 -13.17 -0.53
CA VAL A 122 4.83 -12.45 -1.31
C VAL A 122 4.60 -13.15 -2.66
N ALA A 123 5.68 -13.50 -3.37
CA ALA A 123 5.61 -14.20 -4.65
C ALA A 123 4.90 -15.56 -4.57
N PHE A 124 5.04 -16.27 -3.45
CA PHE A 124 4.40 -17.56 -3.22
C PHE A 124 2.94 -17.40 -2.81
N TYR A 125 2.64 -16.67 -1.74
CA TYR A 125 1.32 -16.68 -1.11
C TYR A 125 0.27 -15.78 -1.78
N CYS A 126 0.68 -14.77 -2.55
CA CYS A 126 -0.24 -13.70 -2.97
C CYS A 126 -0.88 -13.89 -4.37
N TRP A 127 -0.59 -14.99 -5.06
CA TRP A 127 -1.15 -15.30 -6.39
C TRP A 127 -1.65 -16.74 -6.48
N PRO A 128 -2.75 -16.99 -7.20
CA PRO A 128 -3.20 -18.35 -7.48
C PRO A 128 -2.22 -19.09 -8.40
N LEU A 129 -2.30 -20.41 -8.41
CA LEU A 129 -1.67 -21.29 -9.40
C LEU A 129 -2.56 -21.43 -10.63
N GLU A 130 -2.14 -22.25 -11.60
CA GLU A 130 -2.86 -22.47 -12.87
C GLU A 130 -4.30 -22.97 -12.68
N ASP A 131 -4.58 -23.67 -11.58
CA ASP A 131 -5.91 -24.18 -11.24
C ASP A 131 -6.82 -23.14 -10.55
N GLY A 132 -6.35 -21.89 -10.41
CA GLY A 132 -7.08 -20.80 -9.77
C GLY A 132 -7.04 -20.79 -8.24
N GLY A 133 -6.43 -21.80 -7.61
CA GLY A 133 -6.28 -21.89 -6.15
C GLY A 133 -4.82 -21.81 -5.71
N HIS A 134 -4.56 -22.05 -4.42
CA HIS A 134 -3.20 -22.20 -3.91
C HIS A 134 -3.19 -23.26 -2.79
N PRO A 135 -2.22 -24.18 -2.72
CA PRO A 135 -2.15 -25.22 -1.69
C PRO A 135 -2.25 -24.66 -0.26
N ALA A 136 -1.53 -23.57 0.02
CA ALA A 136 -1.62 -22.89 1.31
C ALA A 136 -3.01 -22.30 1.62
N TRP A 137 -3.73 -21.83 0.60
CA TRP A 137 -5.08 -21.31 0.79
C TRP A 137 -6.04 -22.45 1.13
N ARG A 138 -5.96 -23.57 0.40
CA ARG A 138 -6.77 -24.77 0.69
C ARG A 138 -6.48 -25.34 2.08
N ALA A 139 -5.21 -25.43 2.47
CA ALA A 139 -4.81 -25.92 3.78
C ALA A 139 -5.30 -25.00 4.92
N ALA A 140 -5.35 -23.69 4.69
CA ALA A 140 -5.93 -22.74 5.63
C ALA A 140 -7.47 -22.76 5.62
N GLY A 141 -8.12 -23.20 4.55
CA GLY A 141 -9.54 -22.99 4.31
C GLY A 141 -9.88 -21.58 3.81
N TYR A 142 -8.87 -20.85 3.30
CA TYR A 142 -9.05 -19.55 2.68
C TYR A 142 -9.60 -19.74 1.25
N PRO A 143 -10.77 -19.15 0.91
CA PRO A 143 -11.40 -19.36 -0.39
C PRO A 143 -10.67 -18.71 -1.57
N GLY A 144 -9.72 -17.80 -1.30
CA GLY A 144 -9.09 -16.99 -2.34
C GLY A 144 -10.06 -15.95 -2.93
N PRO A 145 -9.74 -15.38 -4.10
CA PRO A 145 -10.58 -14.41 -4.78
C PRO A 145 -12.01 -14.90 -4.99
N LEU A 146 -12.99 -14.05 -4.65
CA LEU A 146 -14.41 -14.38 -4.80
C LEU A 146 -14.92 -13.93 -6.18
N PRO A 147 -16.02 -14.51 -6.71
CA PRO A 147 -16.62 -14.07 -7.98
C PRO A 147 -17.01 -12.60 -7.96
N GLN A 148 -16.80 -11.86 -9.06
CA GLN A 148 -17.11 -10.42 -9.13
C GLN A 148 -18.61 -10.13 -8.88
N PRO A 149 -18.96 -9.02 -8.20
CA PRO A 149 -20.36 -8.62 -8.04
C PRO A 149 -21.03 -8.29 -9.39
N ALA A 150 -22.34 -8.53 -9.49
CA ALA A 150 -23.11 -8.31 -10.72
C ALA A 150 -23.17 -6.85 -11.21
N ALA A 151 -23.03 -5.89 -10.28
CA ALA A 151 -23.15 -4.46 -10.59
C ALA A 151 -21.89 -3.70 -10.12
N PRO A 152 -20.83 -3.67 -10.92
CA PRO A 152 -19.62 -2.94 -10.57
C PRO A 152 -19.84 -1.42 -10.66
N VAL A 153 -19.31 -0.68 -9.69
CA VAL A 153 -19.07 0.75 -9.77
C VAL A 153 -17.97 1.05 -10.79
N PRO A 154 -18.22 1.92 -11.80
CA PRO A 154 -17.24 2.30 -12.81
C PRO A 154 -16.14 3.21 -12.23
N PRO A 155 -14.98 3.30 -12.90
CA PRO A 155 -13.97 4.29 -12.57
C PRO A 155 -14.48 5.73 -12.78
N LEU A 156 -13.83 6.71 -12.15
CA LEU A 156 -14.20 8.12 -12.31
C LEU A 156 -13.93 8.61 -13.73
N ARG A 157 -14.66 9.63 -14.19
CA ARG A 157 -14.34 10.30 -15.46
C ARG A 157 -13.00 11.02 -15.35
N THR A 158 -12.10 10.78 -16.29
CA THR A 158 -10.74 11.36 -16.33
C THR A 158 -10.47 12.10 -17.63
N LEU A 159 -9.46 12.97 -17.60
CA LEU A 159 -8.89 13.62 -18.77
C LEU A 159 -7.73 12.78 -19.30
N ALA A 160 -7.82 12.34 -20.55
CA ALA A 160 -6.73 11.67 -21.24
C ALA A 160 -5.70 12.71 -21.75
N VAL A 161 -4.42 12.40 -21.59
CA VAL A 161 -3.30 13.20 -22.11
C VAL A 161 -2.49 12.28 -23.02
N ASP A 162 -2.71 12.41 -24.33
CA ASP A 162 -2.16 11.54 -25.39
C ASP A 162 -0.92 12.14 -26.07
N ARG A 163 -0.71 13.45 -25.90
CA ARG A 163 0.42 14.24 -26.38
C ARG A 163 0.90 15.19 -25.28
N ASP A 164 2.07 15.77 -25.50
CA ASP A 164 2.56 16.85 -24.64
C ASP A 164 1.54 18.00 -24.64
N ALA A 165 1.21 18.51 -23.46
CA ALA A 165 0.10 19.44 -23.29
C ALA A 165 0.35 20.46 -22.18
N THR A 166 -0.36 21.58 -22.32
CA THR A 166 -0.47 22.62 -21.29
C THR A 166 -1.93 22.77 -20.90
N LEU A 167 -2.21 22.83 -19.59
CA LEU A 167 -3.55 23.07 -19.05
C LEU A 167 -3.56 24.30 -18.14
N ASP A 168 -4.58 25.14 -18.26
CA ASP A 168 -4.81 26.26 -17.34
C ASP A 168 -5.94 25.95 -16.37
N CYS A 169 -5.78 26.36 -15.10
CA CYS A 169 -6.79 26.21 -14.06
C CYS A 169 -6.60 27.23 -12.92
N ASP A 170 -7.60 27.37 -12.06
CA ASP A 170 -7.48 28.21 -10.86
C ASP A 170 -6.62 27.50 -9.80
N VAL A 171 -6.79 26.18 -9.67
CA VAL A 171 -6.10 25.37 -8.67
C VAL A 171 -5.69 24.03 -9.25
N VAL A 172 -4.41 23.67 -9.08
CA VAL A 172 -3.93 22.32 -9.32
C VAL A 172 -3.69 21.58 -8.00
N VAL A 173 -4.27 20.40 -7.86
CA VAL A 173 -4.12 19.52 -6.70
C VAL A 173 -3.20 18.36 -7.05
N LEU A 174 -2.11 18.21 -6.30
CA LEU A 174 -1.05 17.24 -6.55
C LEU A 174 -1.21 16.05 -5.60
N GLY A 175 -1.82 14.97 -6.07
CA GLY A 175 -2.18 13.80 -5.28
C GLY A 175 -3.66 13.80 -4.88
N SER A 176 -4.32 12.65 -5.04
CA SER A 176 -5.78 12.53 -4.93
C SER A 176 -6.26 11.84 -3.62
N GLY A 177 -5.34 11.67 -2.65
CA GLY A 177 -5.61 11.01 -1.37
C GLY A 177 -6.59 11.76 -0.45
N ALA A 178 -6.59 11.43 0.84
CA ALA A 178 -7.53 11.99 1.83
C ALA A 178 -7.60 13.54 1.80
N GLY A 179 -6.45 14.22 1.86
CA GLY A 179 -6.41 15.68 1.83
C GLY A 179 -6.69 16.26 0.44
N GLY A 180 -6.09 15.69 -0.61
CA GLY A 180 -6.21 16.19 -1.98
C GLY A 180 -7.63 16.03 -2.55
N GLY A 181 -8.27 14.89 -2.29
CA GLY A 181 -9.66 14.67 -2.69
C GLY A 181 -10.61 15.68 -2.06
N VAL A 182 -10.51 15.90 -0.74
CA VAL A 182 -11.32 16.90 -0.02
C VAL A 182 -11.12 18.30 -0.60
N ALA A 183 -9.86 18.71 -0.80
CA ALA A 183 -9.54 20.01 -1.38
C ALA A 183 -10.14 20.17 -2.79
N ALA A 184 -9.96 19.16 -3.66
CA ALA A 184 -10.50 19.18 -5.02
C ALA A 184 -12.03 19.30 -5.04
N GLY A 185 -12.72 18.49 -4.22
CA GLY A 185 -14.18 18.49 -4.14
C GLY A 185 -14.74 19.83 -3.68
N LEU A 186 -14.20 20.38 -2.59
CA LEU A 186 -14.67 21.66 -2.05
C LEU A 186 -14.37 22.84 -2.98
N LEU A 187 -13.19 22.88 -3.60
CA LEU A 187 -12.81 23.97 -4.51
C LEU A 187 -13.61 23.92 -5.81
N ALA A 188 -13.83 22.73 -6.38
CA ALA A 188 -14.65 22.57 -7.58
C ALA A 188 -16.12 22.93 -7.32
N GLN A 189 -16.70 22.48 -6.20
CA GLN A 189 -18.06 22.87 -5.79
C GLN A 189 -18.21 24.37 -5.53
N ALA A 190 -17.12 25.05 -5.15
CA ALA A 190 -17.07 26.50 -5.02
C ALA A 190 -16.90 27.23 -6.38
N GLY A 191 -16.98 26.52 -7.51
CA GLY A 191 -16.91 27.09 -8.85
C GLY A 191 -15.50 27.34 -9.37
N ARG A 192 -14.46 26.80 -8.73
CA ARG A 192 -13.08 26.91 -9.22
C ARG A 192 -12.81 25.89 -10.32
N SER A 193 -12.04 26.29 -11.35
CA SER A 193 -11.48 25.35 -12.31
C SER A 193 -10.35 24.56 -11.65
N VAL A 194 -10.55 23.26 -11.44
CA VAL A 194 -9.61 22.39 -10.73
C VAL A 194 -9.02 21.33 -11.65
N VAL A 195 -7.70 21.12 -11.57
CA VAL A 195 -7.01 19.96 -12.14
C VAL A 195 -6.45 19.12 -11.00
N VAL A 196 -6.67 17.81 -11.02
CA VAL A 196 -6.10 16.87 -10.05
C VAL A 196 -5.12 15.94 -10.76
N LEU A 197 -3.88 15.90 -10.28
CA LEU A 197 -2.83 15.03 -10.82
C LEU A 197 -2.59 13.86 -9.86
N GLU A 198 -2.70 12.63 -10.37
CA GLU A 198 -2.49 11.40 -9.60
C GLU A 198 -1.55 10.47 -10.33
N LYS A 199 -0.50 9.98 -9.65
CA LYS A 199 0.50 9.09 -10.25
C LYS A 199 -0.03 7.67 -10.49
N GLY A 200 -1.00 7.24 -9.69
CA GLY A 200 -1.62 5.93 -9.77
C GLY A 200 -2.70 5.80 -10.85
N ALA A 201 -3.21 4.58 -11.01
CA ALA A 201 -4.34 4.27 -11.88
C ALA A 201 -5.67 4.80 -11.32
N ASN A 202 -6.72 4.77 -12.14
CA ASN A 202 -8.10 5.06 -11.74
C ASN A 202 -8.95 3.77 -11.81
N PRO A 203 -8.84 2.89 -10.80
CA PRO A 203 -9.53 1.61 -10.83
C PRO A 203 -11.01 1.76 -10.49
N GLY A 204 -11.86 1.09 -11.27
CA GLY A 204 -13.24 0.81 -10.92
C GLY A 204 -13.33 -0.41 -10.00
N SER A 205 -14.52 -0.69 -9.50
CA SER A 205 -14.72 -1.82 -8.59
C SER A 205 -14.53 -3.19 -9.26
N ALA A 206 -14.73 -3.30 -10.58
CA ALA A 206 -14.46 -4.50 -11.37
C ALA A 206 -12.97 -4.84 -11.44
N ASP A 207 -12.10 -3.84 -11.26
CA ASP A 207 -10.65 -4.03 -11.24
C ASP A 207 -10.15 -4.61 -9.90
N MET A 208 -11.04 -4.69 -8.89
CA MET A 208 -10.71 -5.21 -7.57
C MET A 208 -10.76 -6.75 -7.59
N THR A 209 -9.70 -7.37 -8.11
CA THR A 209 -9.64 -8.83 -8.36
C THR A 209 -9.55 -9.65 -7.08
N GLN A 210 -9.22 -9.05 -5.94
CA GLN A 210 -8.90 -9.72 -4.68
C GLN A 210 -7.67 -10.65 -4.73
N VAL A 211 -6.99 -10.75 -5.88
CA VAL A 211 -5.68 -11.37 -5.98
C VAL A 211 -4.69 -10.43 -5.31
N GLU A 212 -4.23 -10.80 -4.13
CA GLU A 212 -3.46 -9.91 -3.24
C GLU A 212 -2.25 -9.29 -3.95
N GLY A 213 -1.52 -10.09 -4.72
CA GLY A 213 -0.32 -9.63 -5.42
C GLY A 213 -0.62 -8.62 -6.53
N ASP A 214 -1.71 -8.82 -7.27
CA ASP A 214 -2.15 -7.88 -8.31
C ASP A 214 -2.65 -6.58 -7.66
N MET A 215 -3.39 -6.69 -6.56
CA MET A 215 -3.96 -5.53 -5.87
C MET A 215 -2.90 -4.71 -5.14
N LEU A 216 -1.87 -5.37 -4.60
CA LEU A 216 -0.67 -4.69 -4.11
C LEU A 216 0.00 -3.90 -5.23
N GLY A 217 0.26 -4.54 -6.38
CA GLY A 217 0.88 -3.88 -7.54
C GLY A 217 0.06 -2.71 -8.10
N ALA A 218 -1.26 -2.85 -8.15
CA ALA A 218 -2.15 -1.86 -8.74
C ALA A 218 -2.48 -0.68 -7.81
N LEU A 219 -2.61 -0.92 -6.51
CA LEU A 219 -3.18 0.06 -5.57
C LEU A 219 -2.16 0.65 -4.60
N TYR A 220 -1.00 0.03 -4.40
CA TYR A 220 -0.02 0.47 -3.41
C TYR A 220 1.19 1.13 -4.06
N LEU A 221 1.73 2.12 -3.35
CA LEU A 221 3.03 2.70 -3.66
C LEU A 221 4.10 1.60 -3.59
N ASP A 222 4.88 1.48 -4.66
CA ASP A 222 5.95 0.50 -4.84
C ASP A 222 5.48 -0.95 -4.58
N GLY A 223 4.23 -1.27 -4.97
CA GLY A 223 3.65 -2.60 -4.77
C GLY A 223 3.52 -3.00 -3.30
N GLY A 224 3.50 -2.04 -2.37
CA GLY A 224 3.49 -2.29 -0.93
C GLY A 224 4.85 -2.68 -0.36
N LEU A 225 5.93 -2.57 -1.13
CA LEU A 225 7.29 -2.96 -0.73
C LEU A 225 8.09 -1.83 -0.09
N LEU A 226 7.54 -0.61 0.03
CA LEU A 226 8.21 0.52 0.66
C LEU A 226 8.59 0.22 2.13
N MET A 227 9.83 0.55 2.51
CA MET A 227 10.42 0.29 3.83
C MET A 227 11.19 1.51 4.34
N THR A 228 11.42 1.56 5.65
CA THR A 228 12.50 2.40 6.21
C THR A 228 13.87 1.93 5.73
N GLN A 229 14.88 2.82 5.71
CA GLN A 229 16.26 2.49 5.29
C GLN A 229 16.88 1.35 6.11
N SER A 230 16.48 1.20 7.38
CA SER A 230 16.88 0.10 8.25
C SER A 230 16.26 -1.26 7.86
N GLY A 231 15.25 -1.27 7.00
CA GLY A 231 14.43 -2.44 6.70
C GLY A 231 13.57 -2.91 7.87
N SER A 232 13.46 -2.13 8.96
CA SER A 232 12.78 -2.55 10.19
C SER A 232 11.28 -2.29 10.17
N MET A 233 10.79 -1.37 9.34
CA MET A 233 9.36 -1.04 9.30
C MET A 233 8.86 -0.85 7.88
N PRO A 234 7.85 -1.62 7.44
CA PRO A 234 7.15 -1.38 6.18
C PRO A 234 6.27 -0.15 6.28
N ILE A 235 6.15 0.58 5.17
CA ILE A 235 5.26 1.72 5.02
C ILE A 235 4.27 1.41 3.91
N LEU A 236 3.01 1.26 4.26
CA LEU A 236 1.94 1.04 3.29
C LEU A 236 1.30 2.38 2.92
N ALA A 237 1.32 2.72 1.63
CA ALA A 237 0.69 3.93 1.10
C ALA A 237 -0.05 3.60 -0.21
N GLY A 238 -1.20 4.21 -0.42
CA GLY A 238 -1.97 4.01 -1.66
C GLY A 238 -1.39 4.82 -2.82
N SER A 239 -1.45 4.25 -4.03
CA SER A 239 -1.01 4.84 -5.29
C SER A 239 -2.02 4.55 -6.40
N CYS A 240 -3.22 5.10 -6.23
CA CYS A 240 -4.34 5.07 -7.16
C CYS A 240 -5.20 6.33 -6.93
N LEU A 241 -6.15 6.61 -7.80
CA LEU A 241 -7.10 7.70 -7.64
C LEU A 241 -7.92 7.48 -6.35
N GLY A 242 -7.75 8.39 -5.37
CA GLY A 242 -8.26 8.26 -4.00
C GLY A 242 -7.20 7.87 -2.95
N GLY A 243 -6.02 7.43 -3.38
CA GLY A 243 -4.85 7.12 -2.56
C GLY A 243 -5.13 6.13 -1.42
N GLY A 244 -4.57 6.40 -0.24
CA GLY A 244 -4.72 5.55 0.95
C GLY A 244 -6.18 5.32 1.39
N THR A 245 -7.11 6.17 0.98
CA THR A 245 -8.54 5.99 1.32
C THR A 245 -9.19 4.84 0.56
N VAL A 246 -8.59 4.36 -0.54
CA VAL A 246 -9.04 3.17 -1.28
C VAL A 246 -8.61 1.89 -0.57
N ILE A 247 -7.47 1.90 0.15
CA ILE A 247 -6.82 0.70 0.71
C ILE A 247 -6.80 0.62 2.25
N ASN A 248 -7.35 1.60 3.00
CA ASN A 248 -7.41 1.51 4.46
C ASN A 248 -8.49 0.54 5.01
N TYR A 249 -8.61 0.39 6.33
CA TYR A 249 -9.63 -0.46 6.96
C TYR A 249 -10.96 0.25 7.26
N THR A 250 -11.19 1.45 6.74
CA THR A 250 -12.39 2.29 7.00
C THR A 250 -12.57 2.82 8.43
N THR A 251 -11.70 2.44 9.35
CA THR A 251 -11.61 3.00 10.71
C THR A 251 -11.58 4.53 10.70
N SER A 252 -12.56 5.16 11.35
CA SER A 252 -12.82 6.60 11.27
C SER A 252 -13.06 7.17 12.67
N LEU A 253 -12.01 7.24 13.48
CA LEU A 253 -12.07 7.72 14.86
C LEU A 253 -12.03 9.26 14.92
N PRO A 254 -12.72 9.90 15.88
CA PRO A 254 -12.58 11.32 16.11
C PRO A 254 -11.15 11.64 16.58
N THR A 255 -10.65 12.83 16.23
CA THR A 255 -9.36 13.29 16.76
C THR A 255 -9.52 13.65 18.23
N PRO A 256 -8.76 13.03 19.16
CA PRO A 256 -8.90 13.32 20.60
C PRO A 256 -8.66 14.79 20.92
N ALA A 257 -9.41 15.33 21.90
CA ALA A 257 -9.28 16.72 22.34
C ALA A 257 -7.84 17.05 22.78
N ALA A 258 -7.23 16.18 23.58
CA ALA A 258 -5.84 16.34 24.03
C ALA A 258 -4.84 16.46 22.86
N THR A 259 -5.05 15.72 21.77
CA THR A 259 -4.23 15.84 20.55
C THR A 259 -4.40 17.19 19.87
N ARG A 260 -5.63 17.70 19.80
CA ARG A 260 -5.91 19.02 19.22
C ARG A 260 -5.33 20.16 20.07
N ASP A 261 -5.44 20.05 21.38
CA ASP A 261 -4.85 21.00 22.33
C ASP A 261 -3.33 21.00 22.22
N GLU A 262 -2.72 19.83 22.09
CA GLU A 262 -1.29 19.70 21.82
C GLU A 262 -0.91 20.38 20.50
N TRP A 263 -1.66 20.18 19.41
CA TRP A 263 -1.39 20.85 18.15
C TRP A 263 -1.49 22.37 18.27
N ALA A 264 -2.52 22.88 18.95
CA ALA A 264 -2.68 24.32 19.19
C ALA A 264 -1.49 24.88 19.98
N ARG A 265 -1.07 24.20 21.05
CA ARG A 265 0.06 24.60 21.89
C ARG A 265 1.39 24.56 21.14
N LEU A 266 1.67 23.50 20.40
CA LEU A 266 2.96 23.31 19.70
C LEU A 266 3.09 24.18 18.46
N SER A 267 2.00 24.44 17.74
CA SER A 267 2.02 25.28 16.54
C SER A 267 1.80 26.77 16.83
N GLY A 268 1.31 27.12 18.02
CA GLY A 268 0.84 28.47 18.34
C GLY A 268 -0.47 28.84 17.63
N LEU A 269 -1.17 27.89 17.00
CA LEU A 269 -2.41 28.12 16.26
C LEU A 269 -3.63 27.70 17.08
N PRO A 270 -4.39 28.63 17.69
CA PRO A 270 -5.60 28.30 18.45
C PRO A 270 -6.70 27.69 17.58
N PHE A 271 -6.57 27.80 16.26
CA PHE A 271 -7.47 27.19 15.29
C PHE A 271 -7.74 25.70 15.55
N PHE A 272 -6.73 24.90 15.89
CA PHE A 272 -6.88 23.45 16.09
C PHE A 272 -7.78 23.09 17.27
N ALA A 273 -7.75 23.88 18.35
CA ALA A 273 -8.63 23.73 19.49
C ALA A 273 -9.99 24.45 19.30
N GLY A 274 -10.10 25.31 18.29
CA GLY A 274 -11.28 26.15 18.06
C GLY A 274 -12.46 25.43 17.39
N PRO A 275 -13.65 26.07 17.42
CA PRO A 275 -14.89 25.50 16.86
C PRO A 275 -14.86 25.34 15.34
N ARG A 276 -14.08 26.15 14.61
CA ARG A 276 -13.96 26.04 13.14
C ARG A 276 -13.26 24.75 12.69
N PHE A 277 -12.32 24.25 13.48
CA PHE A 277 -11.67 22.98 13.20
C PHE A 277 -12.61 21.82 13.49
N GLU A 278 -13.36 21.88 14.60
CA GLU A 278 -14.43 20.92 14.92
C GLU A 278 -15.49 20.85 13.82
N GLU A 279 -15.93 22.00 13.31
CA GLU A 279 -16.87 22.07 12.19
C GLU A 279 -16.31 21.41 10.94
N SER A 280 -15.02 21.63 10.64
CA SER A 280 -14.33 20.97 9.50
C SER A 280 -14.34 19.44 9.65
N LEU A 281 -13.98 18.92 10.84
CA LEU A 281 -14.03 17.49 11.12
C LEU A 281 -15.45 16.94 10.99
N SER A 282 -16.43 17.62 11.58
CA SER A 282 -17.85 17.24 11.51
C SER A 282 -18.39 17.20 10.07
N ARG A 283 -17.98 18.15 9.21
CA ARG A 283 -18.37 18.16 7.79
C ARG A 283 -17.79 16.97 7.03
N VAL A 284 -16.52 16.63 7.27
CA VAL A 284 -15.88 15.46 6.65
C VAL A 284 -16.54 14.17 7.14
N THR A 285 -16.71 13.99 8.45
CA THR A 285 -17.38 12.83 9.06
C THR A 285 -18.76 12.59 8.46
N ARG A 286 -19.54 13.66 8.27
CA ARG A 286 -20.88 13.60 7.66
C ARG A 286 -20.81 13.22 6.18
N ARG A 287 -19.91 13.85 5.40
CA ARG A 287 -19.76 13.58 3.96
C ARG A 287 -19.29 12.16 3.67
N LEU A 288 -18.46 11.60 4.56
CA LEU A 288 -17.97 10.23 4.49
C LEU A 288 -18.96 9.20 5.06
N ASP A 289 -20.12 9.63 5.58
CA ASP A 289 -21.12 8.79 6.27
C ASP A 289 -20.45 7.88 7.31
N VAL A 290 -19.64 8.46 8.20
CA VAL A 290 -19.03 7.70 9.30
C VAL A 290 -20.12 7.23 10.25
N ASN A 291 -20.23 5.91 10.45
CA ASN A 291 -21.29 5.29 11.23
C ASN A 291 -20.84 3.95 11.85
N THR A 292 -21.69 3.38 12.70
CA THR A 292 -21.49 2.05 13.32
C THR A 292 -22.47 0.99 12.81
N ARG A 293 -23.35 1.34 11.85
CA ARG A 293 -24.38 0.44 11.30
C ARG A 293 -23.78 -0.77 10.58
N TRP A 294 -22.57 -0.59 10.05
CA TRP A 294 -21.78 -1.59 9.36
C TRP A 294 -20.50 -1.85 10.16
N SER A 295 -20.65 -2.33 11.39
CA SER A 295 -19.53 -2.71 12.26
C SER A 295 -19.88 -3.95 13.08
N THR A 296 -20.47 -4.94 12.39
CA THR A 296 -20.88 -6.20 13.01
C THR A 296 -19.64 -7.04 13.32
N PRO A 297 -19.47 -7.52 14.57
CA PRO A 297 -18.26 -8.23 14.97
C PRO A 297 -18.13 -9.56 14.26
N GLY A 298 -16.96 -9.83 13.69
CA GLY A 298 -16.58 -11.19 13.31
C GLY A 298 -16.19 -12.02 14.52
N ALA A 299 -15.89 -13.30 14.32
CA ALA A 299 -15.44 -14.19 15.40
C ALA A 299 -14.22 -13.63 16.16
N ARG A 300 -13.27 -13.05 15.43
CA ARG A 300 -12.07 -12.39 16.00
C ARG A 300 -12.44 -11.25 16.95
N ASP A 301 -13.29 -10.34 16.51
CA ASP A 301 -13.66 -9.16 17.29
C ASP A 301 -14.52 -9.55 18.50
N ALA A 302 -15.35 -10.60 18.36
CA ALA A 302 -16.14 -11.14 19.45
C ALA A 302 -15.25 -11.78 20.54
N ILE A 303 -14.16 -12.45 20.15
CA ILE A 303 -13.16 -12.98 21.10
C ILE A 303 -12.48 -11.83 21.86
N LEU A 304 -12.05 -10.80 21.13
CA LEU A 304 -11.46 -9.59 21.74
C LEU A 304 -12.43 -8.95 22.74
N GLU A 305 -13.69 -8.77 22.33
CA GLU A 305 -14.74 -8.20 23.18
C GLU A 305 -14.99 -9.03 24.44
N ARG A 306 -15.04 -10.36 24.34
CA ARG A 306 -15.15 -11.25 25.51
C ARG A 306 -13.94 -11.11 26.44
N GLY A 307 -12.73 -11.08 25.88
CA GLY A 307 -11.49 -10.91 26.63
C GLY A 307 -11.47 -9.60 27.41
N CYS A 308 -11.69 -8.47 26.72
CA CYS A 308 -11.76 -7.15 27.35
C CYS A 308 -12.81 -7.11 28.47
N ARG A 309 -14.03 -7.60 28.21
CA ARG A 309 -15.09 -7.64 29.24
C ARG A 309 -14.72 -8.48 30.45
N SER A 310 -14.11 -9.65 30.25
CA SER A 310 -13.69 -10.53 31.35
C SER A 310 -12.64 -9.88 32.27
N LEU A 311 -11.84 -8.97 31.71
CA LEU A 311 -10.81 -8.21 32.44
C LEU A 311 -11.35 -6.88 33.00
N GLY A 312 -12.62 -6.53 32.74
CA GLY A 312 -13.18 -5.22 33.09
C GLY A 312 -12.60 -4.07 32.26
N TRP A 313 -12.05 -4.35 31.08
CA TRP A 313 -11.48 -3.35 30.17
C TRP A 313 -12.55 -2.73 29.28
N HIS A 314 -12.32 -1.48 28.86
CA HIS A 314 -13.13 -0.79 27.86
C HIS A 314 -13.11 -1.56 26.54
N VAL A 315 -14.28 -1.67 25.93
CA VAL A 315 -14.45 -2.13 24.56
C VAL A 315 -15.62 -1.39 23.92
N ASP A 316 -15.41 -0.86 22.73
CA ASP A 316 -16.44 -0.17 21.96
C ASP A 316 -16.34 -0.51 20.46
N VAL A 317 -17.37 -0.11 19.72
CA VAL A 317 -17.54 -0.36 18.29
C VAL A 317 -16.74 0.65 17.49
N ILE A 318 -15.90 0.17 16.57
CA ILE A 318 -15.16 1.05 15.68
C ILE A 318 -16.12 1.72 14.67
N PRO A 319 -16.18 3.07 14.61
CA PRO A 319 -16.90 3.80 13.57
C PRO A 319 -16.19 3.72 12.22
N ARG A 320 -16.97 3.58 11.15
CA ARG A 320 -16.48 3.28 9.79
C ARG A 320 -17.15 4.13 8.72
N ASN A 321 -16.39 4.52 7.70
CA ASN A 321 -16.89 5.29 6.54
C ASN A 321 -17.37 4.37 5.41
N VAL A 322 -18.48 3.66 5.63
CA VAL A 322 -19.06 2.73 4.65
C VAL A 322 -20.57 2.88 4.54
N THR A 323 -21.10 2.63 3.34
CA THR A 323 -22.54 2.65 3.04
C THR A 323 -22.90 1.47 2.15
N GLY A 324 -23.84 0.63 2.59
CA GLY A 324 -24.25 -0.58 1.86
C GLY A 324 -23.22 -1.70 1.91
N CYS A 325 -22.48 -1.82 3.01
CA CYS A 325 -21.43 -2.83 3.14
C CYS A 325 -22.03 -4.22 3.33
N LYS A 326 -21.64 -5.18 2.48
CA LYS A 326 -22.06 -6.58 2.59
C LYS A 326 -21.16 -7.34 3.58
N GLU A 327 -21.18 -6.91 4.83
CA GLU A 327 -20.35 -7.47 5.90
C GLU A 327 -20.67 -8.94 6.17
N GLY A 328 -19.65 -9.73 6.56
CA GLY A 328 -19.83 -11.14 6.92
C GLY A 328 -19.96 -12.13 5.76
N LEU A 329 -20.38 -11.69 4.56
CA LEU A 329 -20.49 -12.57 3.38
C LEU A 329 -19.20 -12.63 2.54
N GLU A 330 -18.49 -11.49 2.41
CA GLU A 330 -17.35 -11.34 1.49
C GLU A 330 -16.31 -10.30 2.00
N CYS A 331 -16.14 -10.21 3.32
CA CYS A 331 -15.33 -9.16 3.96
C CYS A 331 -13.99 -9.72 4.45
N GLY A 332 -12.89 -9.03 4.15
CA GLY A 332 -11.51 -9.50 4.34
C GLY A 332 -10.51 -8.78 3.43
N TYR A 333 -11.00 -8.10 2.39
CA TYR A 333 -10.21 -7.54 1.29
C TYR A 333 -10.19 -6.01 1.27
N CYS A 334 -10.55 -5.33 2.36
CA CYS A 334 -10.66 -3.85 2.38
C CYS A 334 -9.34 -3.14 2.02
N THR A 335 -8.22 -3.82 2.21
CA THR A 335 -6.87 -3.41 1.82
C THR A 335 -6.62 -3.51 0.32
N TYR A 336 -7.32 -4.41 -0.36
CA TYR A 336 -7.20 -4.66 -1.80
C TYR A 336 -8.29 -3.94 -2.62
N GLY A 337 -8.90 -2.91 -2.04
CA GLY A 337 -9.98 -2.14 -2.64
C GLY A 337 -11.36 -2.80 -2.49
N CYS A 338 -12.41 -1.99 -2.60
CA CYS A 338 -13.78 -2.43 -2.37
C CYS A 338 -14.53 -2.71 -3.69
N ARG A 339 -14.65 -3.98 -4.06
CA ARG A 339 -15.40 -4.43 -5.25
C ARG A 339 -16.90 -4.13 -5.24
N HIS A 340 -17.48 -3.88 -4.06
CA HIS A 340 -18.89 -3.47 -3.93
C HIS A 340 -19.07 -1.95 -3.99
N GLY A 341 -17.97 -1.19 -4.00
CA GLY A 341 -18.03 0.26 -3.87
C GLY A 341 -18.67 0.76 -2.57
N ALA A 342 -18.73 -0.07 -1.52
CA ALA A 342 -19.35 0.31 -0.24
C ALA A 342 -18.49 1.29 0.59
N LYS A 343 -17.20 1.37 0.26
CA LYS A 343 -16.22 2.20 0.96
C LYS A 343 -16.32 3.65 0.52
N ASN A 344 -16.56 4.56 1.47
CA ASN A 344 -16.60 6.00 1.21
C ASN A 344 -15.18 6.59 1.15
N SER A 345 -14.37 6.09 0.21
CA SER A 345 -13.08 6.67 -0.14
C SER A 345 -13.25 8.08 -0.71
N THR A 346 -12.17 8.85 -0.84
CA THR A 346 -12.24 10.13 -1.56
C THR A 346 -12.62 9.95 -3.02
N ALA A 347 -12.28 8.81 -3.64
CA ALA A 347 -12.73 8.47 -4.99
C ALA A 347 -14.26 8.41 -5.09
N ARG A 348 -14.95 7.75 -4.14
CA ARG A 348 -16.42 7.67 -4.11
C ARG A 348 -17.09 8.96 -3.65
N THR A 349 -16.38 9.78 -2.88
CA THR A 349 -16.94 10.97 -2.24
C THR A 349 -16.45 12.25 -2.92
N TYR A 350 -15.43 12.90 -2.38
CA TYR A 350 -15.02 14.23 -2.79
C TYR A 350 -14.46 14.33 -4.22
N LEU A 351 -13.81 13.29 -4.76
CA LEU A 351 -13.35 13.28 -6.15
C LEU A 351 -14.50 13.04 -7.13
N ALA A 352 -15.49 12.21 -6.74
CA ALA A 352 -16.73 12.09 -7.49
C ALA A 352 -17.47 13.44 -7.54
N ASP A 353 -17.55 14.14 -6.40
CA ASP A 353 -18.11 15.49 -6.32
C ASP A 353 -17.32 16.48 -7.19
N ALA A 354 -15.99 16.42 -7.16
CA ALA A 354 -15.13 17.27 -7.96
C ALA A 354 -15.37 17.03 -9.47
N ALA A 355 -15.39 15.78 -9.90
CA ALA A 355 -15.65 15.41 -11.29
C ALA A 355 -17.05 15.85 -11.74
N ALA A 356 -18.07 15.68 -10.90
CA ALA A 356 -19.42 16.15 -11.16
C ALA A 356 -19.50 17.69 -11.29
N ALA A 357 -18.67 18.41 -10.53
CA ALA A 357 -18.52 19.86 -10.62
C ALA A 357 -17.56 20.33 -11.74
N GLY A 358 -17.05 19.42 -12.58
CA GLY A 358 -16.23 19.77 -13.75
C GLY A 358 -14.72 19.77 -13.54
N ALA A 359 -14.22 19.27 -12.40
CA ALA A 359 -12.79 19.08 -12.19
C ALA A 359 -12.20 18.07 -13.19
N ARG A 360 -10.98 18.34 -13.67
CA ARG A 360 -10.25 17.47 -14.59
C ARG A 360 -9.29 16.57 -13.82
N LEU A 361 -9.53 15.26 -13.84
CA LEU A 361 -8.72 14.27 -13.14
C LEU A 361 -7.74 13.61 -14.12
N VAL A 362 -6.43 13.67 -13.85
CA VAL A 362 -5.38 13.09 -14.69
C VAL A 362 -4.66 11.98 -13.91
N PRO A 363 -5.06 10.70 -14.10
CA PRO A 363 -4.36 9.55 -13.52
C PRO A 363 -3.04 9.29 -14.27
N HIS A 364 -2.23 8.36 -13.77
CA HIS A 364 -0.91 8.01 -14.32
C HIS A 364 0.02 9.22 -14.52
N CYS A 365 -0.18 10.29 -13.75
CA CYS A 365 0.50 11.57 -13.85
C CYS A 365 1.43 11.77 -12.64
N GLU A 366 2.73 11.59 -12.86
CA GLU A 366 3.75 11.78 -11.83
C GLU A 366 4.27 13.22 -11.86
N VAL A 367 4.02 13.95 -10.78
CA VAL A 367 4.47 15.34 -10.64
C VAL A 367 5.96 15.39 -10.37
N GLU A 368 6.70 16.04 -11.26
CA GLU A 368 8.14 16.21 -11.17
C GLU A 368 8.49 17.35 -10.23
N ARG A 369 7.92 18.53 -10.46
CA ARG A 369 8.17 19.73 -9.64
C ARG A 369 7.03 20.73 -9.71
N ILE A 370 6.93 21.55 -8.67
CA ILE A 370 6.13 22.78 -8.66
C ILE A 370 6.91 23.86 -9.42
N LEU A 371 6.21 24.61 -10.26
CA LEU A 371 6.77 25.74 -11.00
C LEU A 371 6.67 26.99 -10.13
N ILE A 372 7.81 27.67 -9.95
CA ILE A 372 7.94 28.87 -9.12
C ILE A 372 8.76 29.88 -9.91
N GLU A 373 8.19 31.07 -10.10
CA GLU A 373 8.82 32.19 -10.79
C GLU A 373 8.74 33.42 -9.89
N HIS A 374 9.86 34.12 -9.71
CA HIS A 374 9.92 35.33 -8.86
C HIS A 374 9.32 35.13 -7.45
N GLY A 375 9.55 33.96 -6.86
CA GLY A 375 9.02 33.59 -5.53
C GLY A 375 7.52 33.29 -5.50
N ARG A 376 6.85 33.21 -6.64
CA ARG A 376 5.42 32.89 -6.75
C ARG A 376 5.21 31.58 -7.49
N VAL A 377 4.28 30.77 -7.00
CA VAL A 377 3.85 29.56 -7.70
C VAL A 377 3.16 29.95 -9.01
N THR A 378 3.52 29.28 -10.09
CA THR A 378 2.90 29.44 -11.43
C THR A 378 2.27 28.15 -11.95
N GLY A 379 2.48 27.01 -11.28
CA GLY A 379 1.91 25.75 -11.72
C GLY A 379 2.68 24.51 -11.27
N ALA A 380 2.57 23.45 -12.06
CA ALA A 380 3.30 22.20 -11.87
C ALA A 380 3.73 21.58 -13.21
N LEU A 381 4.89 20.94 -13.21
CA LEU A 381 5.38 20.09 -14.31
C LEU A 381 5.24 18.63 -13.91
N ALA A 382 4.67 17.83 -14.80
CA ALA A 382 4.43 16.42 -14.57
C ALA A 382 4.69 15.59 -15.83
N THR A 383 4.90 14.29 -15.64
CA THR A 383 4.98 13.30 -16.71
C THR A 383 3.81 12.33 -16.60
N VAL A 384 3.04 12.19 -17.69
CA VAL A 384 1.96 11.21 -17.82
C VAL A 384 2.50 9.93 -18.45
N ARG A 385 2.25 8.79 -17.81
CA ARG A 385 2.68 7.45 -18.24
C ARG A 385 1.47 6.52 -18.37
N SER A 386 0.62 6.81 -19.34
CA SER A 386 -0.52 5.93 -19.67
C SER A 386 -0.01 4.51 -20.01
N PRO A 387 -0.71 3.44 -19.58
CA PRO A 387 -0.32 2.07 -19.88
C PRO A 387 -0.09 1.86 -21.39
N GLY A 388 1.08 1.32 -21.76
CA GLY A 388 1.47 1.08 -23.16
C GLY A 388 1.82 2.32 -23.98
N GLY A 389 1.71 3.52 -23.40
CA GLY A 389 2.03 4.79 -24.06
C GLY A 389 3.46 5.25 -23.80
N ALA A 390 4.00 6.03 -24.74
CA ALA A 390 5.22 6.80 -24.49
C ALA A 390 4.95 7.90 -23.44
N PRO A 391 5.93 8.23 -22.58
CA PRO A 391 5.77 9.32 -21.60
C PRO A 391 5.40 10.63 -22.29
N ARG A 392 4.46 11.38 -21.70
CA ARG A 392 4.03 12.71 -22.15
C ARG A 392 4.31 13.76 -21.10
N ILE A 393 4.78 14.92 -21.53
CA ILE A 393 4.99 16.07 -20.65
C ILE A 393 3.68 16.83 -20.49
N LEU A 394 3.30 17.08 -19.25
CA LEU A 394 2.14 17.89 -18.89
C LEU A 394 2.59 19.08 -18.04
N THR A 395 2.36 20.27 -18.56
CA THR A 395 2.49 21.52 -17.80
C THR A 395 1.10 21.98 -17.37
N VAL A 396 0.90 22.25 -16.09
CA VAL A 396 -0.35 22.83 -15.59
C VAL A 396 -0.06 24.21 -15.02
N HIS A 397 -0.60 25.26 -15.63
CA HIS A 397 -0.56 26.61 -15.10
C HIS A 397 -1.68 26.82 -14.10
N ALA A 398 -1.31 27.25 -12.90
CA ALA A 398 -2.26 27.53 -11.83
C ALA A 398 -1.66 28.54 -10.84
N PRO A 399 -2.40 29.59 -10.45
CA PRO A 399 -1.96 30.52 -9.42
C PRO A 399 -1.93 29.90 -8.02
N ILE A 400 -2.58 28.73 -7.83
CA ILE A 400 -2.65 28.01 -6.56
C ILE A 400 -2.30 26.54 -6.80
N VAL A 401 -1.38 26.01 -5.98
CA VAL A 401 -1.01 24.59 -5.95
C VAL A 401 -1.30 24.02 -4.57
N VAL A 402 -2.02 22.89 -4.52
CA VAL A 402 -2.25 22.11 -3.31
C VAL A 402 -1.36 20.86 -3.34
N ALA A 403 -0.29 20.83 -2.54
CA ALA A 403 0.61 19.68 -2.43
C ALA A 403 0.06 18.60 -1.48
N ALA A 404 -0.57 17.56 -2.03
CA ALA A 404 -1.28 16.51 -1.29
C ALA A 404 -0.76 15.09 -1.59
N CYS A 405 0.56 14.94 -1.79
CA CYS A 405 1.21 13.67 -2.15
C CYS A 405 1.45 12.71 -0.96
N GLY A 406 0.91 13.01 0.22
CA GLY A 406 1.10 12.24 1.46
C GLY A 406 2.40 12.55 2.21
N ALA A 407 2.51 12.05 3.44
CA ALA A 407 3.59 12.40 4.37
C ALA A 407 5.01 12.08 3.86
N ILE A 408 5.14 11.13 2.93
CA ILE A 408 6.42 10.74 2.34
C ILE A 408 6.74 11.57 1.08
N ASN A 409 5.80 11.68 0.13
CA ASN A 409 6.09 12.28 -1.17
C ASN A 409 5.89 13.80 -1.21
N THR A 410 5.06 14.38 -0.34
CA THR A 410 4.94 15.85 -0.26
C THR A 410 6.28 16.52 0.06
N PRO A 411 7.01 16.16 1.14
CA PRO A 411 8.30 16.80 1.41
C PRO A 411 9.34 16.51 0.31
N ALA A 412 9.32 15.32 -0.29
CA ALA A 412 10.19 15.01 -1.42
C ALA A 412 9.90 15.92 -2.63
N LEU A 413 8.61 16.22 -2.90
CA LEU A 413 8.19 17.13 -3.95
C LEU A 413 8.61 18.56 -3.68
N LEU A 414 8.38 19.05 -2.46
CA LEU A 414 8.75 20.42 -2.09
C LEU A 414 10.26 20.64 -2.23
N ARG A 415 11.09 19.70 -1.75
CA ARG A 415 12.57 19.78 -1.89
C ARG A 415 13.02 19.82 -3.36
N ARG A 416 12.53 18.91 -4.20
CA ARG A 416 12.91 18.90 -5.63
C ARG A 416 12.32 20.06 -6.44
N SER A 417 11.36 20.78 -5.88
CA SER A 417 10.82 22.03 -6.43
C SER A 417 11.61 23.27 -6.00
N GLY A 418 12.70 23.10 -5.24
CA GLY A 418 13.58 24.20 -4.83
C GLY A 418 13.18 24.90 -3.52
N LEU A 419 12.21 24.38 -2.76
CA LEU A 419 11.91 24.92 -1.44
C LEU A 419 12.95 24.43 -0.41
N ASP A 420 13.50 25.38 0.34
CA ASP A 420 14.67 25.22 1.21
C ASP A 420 14.36 25.30 2.72
N ASN A 421 13.08 25.41 3.09
CA ASN A 421 12.69 25.46 4.50
C ASN A 421 13.25 24.23 5.25
N PRO A 422 14.03 24.45 6.33
CA PRO A 422 14.81 23.39 7.01
C PRO A 422 13.94 22.30 7.65
N VAL A 423 12.64 22.55 7.87
CA VAL A 423 11.72 21.55 8.43
C VAL A 423 11.15 20.60 7.36
N ILE A 424 11.32 20.88 6.06
CA ILE A 424 10.80 20.02 4.99
C ILE A 424 11.49 18.65 5.05
N GLY A 425 10.66 17.60 5.22
CA GLY A 425 11.13 16.23 5.35
C GLY A 425 11.60 15.85 6.75
N ARG A 426 11.41 16.73 7.75
CA ARG A 426 11.65 16.44 9.17
C ARG A 426 10.35 16.11 9.88
N GLY A 427 10.46 15.48 11.06
CA GLY A 427 9.32 15.25 11.94
C GLY A 427 8.35 14.14 11.49
N LEU A 428 8.79 13.20 10.64
CA LEU A 428 7.96 12.05 10.26
C LEU A 428 7.49 11.29 11.51
N ARG A 429 6.17 11.22 11.71
CA ARG A 429 5.52 10.42 12.75
C ARG A 429 4.84 9.22 12.09
N LEU A 430 5.06 8.05 12.67
CA LEU A 430 4.49 6.78 12.23
C LEU A 430 3.92 6.10 13.48
N HIS A 431 2.93 5.24 13.31
CA HIS A 431 2.42 4.38 14.37
C HIS A 431 2.98 2.97 14.16
N PRO A 432 4.05 2.57 14.86
CA PRO A 432 4.53 1.19 14.81
C PRO A 432 3.42 0.28 15.33
N ALA A 433 2.88 -0.57 14.46
CA ALA A 433 1.86 -1.54 14.82
C ALA A 433 2.53 -2.91 15.01
N SER A 434 2.33 -3.51 16.19
CA SER A 434 2.70 -4.90 16.46
C SER A 434 1.49 -5.80 16.23
N ALA A 435 1.72 -6.97 15.64
CA ALA A 435 0.70 -8.01 15.52
C ALA A 435 0.96 -9.09 16.57
N ILE A 436 -0.10 -9.52 17.24
CA ILE A 436 -0.09 -10.68 18.14
C ILE A 436 -1.04 -11.71 17.54
N ALA A 437 -0.59 -12.95 17.45
CA ALA A 437 -1.40 -14.08 17.03
C ALA A 437 -1.63 -15.02 18.22
N GLY A 438 -2.81 -15.63 18.28
CA GLY A 438 -3.18 -16.60 19.31
C GLY A 438 -3.79 -17.84 18.68
N ILE A 439 -3.60 -18.99 19.31
CA ILE A 439 -4.31 -20.23 18.98
C ILE A 439 -5.52 -20.31 19.89
N PHE A 440 -6.69 -20.41 19.30
CA PHE A 440 -7.96 -20.49 20.03
C PHE A 440 -8.53 -21.90 19.92
N SER A 441 -9.26 -22.33 20.94
CA SER A 441 -9.98 -23.62 20.93
C SER A 441 -11.18 -23.61 19.98
N GLU A 442 -11.71 -22.43 19.68
CA GLU A 442 -12.74 -22.22 18.66
C GLU A 442 -12.13 -21.91 17.28
N ARG A 443 -12.81 -22.31 16.21
CA ARG A 443 -12.37 -22.03 14.83
C ARG A 443 -12.51 -20.53 14.56
N VAL A 444 -11.39 -19.87 14.24
CA VAL A 444 -11.34 -18.45 13.88
C VAL A 444 -10.77 -18.30 12.49
N GLU A 445 -11.60 -17.85 11.55
CA GLU A 445 -11.19 -17.58 10.18
C GLU A 445 -10.85 -16.09 10.03
N PRO A 446 -9.58 -15.71 9.82
CA PRO A 446 -9.19 -14.31 9.81
C PRO A 446 -9.70 -13.51 8.61
N TRP A 447 -10.19 -14.19 7.57
CA TRP A 447 -10.74 -13.60 6.35
C TRP A 447 -12.27 -13.50 6.32
N THR A 448 -12.98 -13.74 7.44
CA THR A 448 -14.45 -13.62 7.51
C THR A 448 -14.89 -12.57 8.53
N GLY A 449 -16.12 -12.08 8.43
CA GLY A 449 -16.66 -11.05 9.34
C GLY A 449 -16.06 -9.66 9.10
N GLY A 450 -16.59 -8.65 9.80
CA GLY A 450 -16.05 -7.29 9.73
C GLY A 450 -14.56 -7.23 10.11
N LEU A 451 -13.83 -6.30 9.50
CA LEU A 451 -12.43 -6.01 9.87
C LEU A 451 -12.42 -4.83 10.83
N GLN A 452 -11.65 -4.95 11.92
CA GLN A 452 -11.48 -3.89 12.92
C GLN A 452 -12.83 -3.33 13.36
N THR A 453 -13.67 -4.16 13.99
CA THR A 453 -15.01 -3.70 14.44
C THR A 453 -15.08 -3.41 15.93
N ARG A 454 -14.04 -3.80 16.69
CA ARG A 454 -13.90 -3.51 18.12
C ARG A 454 -12.57 -2.85 18.42
N TYR A 455 -12.57 -1.92 19.37
CA TYR A 455 -11.35 -1.34 19.93
C TYR A 455 -11.46 -1.22 21.44
N SER A 456 -10.31 -1.10 22.09
CA SER A 456 -10.14 -0.89 23.52
C SER A 456 -9.19 0.30 23.71
N GLU A 457 -9.35 1.04 24.80
CA GLU A 457 -8.53 2.22 25.12
C GLU A 457 -7.53 1.94 26.25
N GLN A 458 -7.45 0.69 26.70
CA GLN A 458 -6.54 0.26 27.78
C GLN A 458 -5.07 0.30 27.39
#